data_AF-A0A212EQH1-F1
#
_entry.id   AF-A0A212EQH1-F1
#
_cell.length_a   1.000
_cell.length_b   1.000
_cell.length_c   1.000
_cell.angle_alpha   90.00
_cell.angle_beta   90.00
_cell.angle_gamma   90.00
#
_symmetry.space_group_name_H-M   'P 1'
#
loop_
_entity.id
_entity.type
_entity.pdbx_description
1 polymer ?
#
loop_
_entity_poly.entity_id
_entity_poly.type
_entity_poly.pdbx_seq_one_letter_code
_entity_poly.pdbx_strand_id
1 'polypeptide(L)'
;MEAGQPPAANMRKLYWDYELEEMAEVWARQCQKRHDECRNTLRFNVLQNMDVRPVAPRVTEAQILADAVGAWFSGSRILSPEYVWSFRPSNCSGSGGCNAHWYSAAAWASTWRIGCSQALCTAKQRSCILFRKRRTPKAVSSQASENLTRSTTSENILLRTNYMSTAKQKPFENFDKTTKSSRGSPIHRGMAEERDNKRREPRIVAYTFCNYGPAGNIDGFPIYEPGPTCSNCPSGTQCDIGTHRGLCSLLGDPENKS
;
A
#
# COMPACT_ATOMS: atom_id res chain seq x y z
N MET A 1 15.69 15.28 -14.99
CA MET A 1 15.23 16.05 -13.80
C MET A 1 13.83 16.53 -14.11
N GLU A 2 12.86 16.23 -13.25
CA GLU A 2 11.51 16.75 -13.43
C GLU A 2 11.56 18.28 -13.28
N ALA A 3 11.09 19.00 -14.29
CA ALA A 3 11.22 20.45 -14.33
C ALA A 3 10.32 21.07 -13.24
N GLY A 4 10.94 21.76 -12.28
CA GLY A 4 10.22 22.63 -11.34
C GLY A 4 10.60 22.48 -9.88
N GLN A 5 11.28 21.41 -9.45
CA GLN A 5 11.65 21.22 -8.03
C GLN A 5 13.15 21.41 -7.79
N PRO A 6 13.58 21.99 -6.65
CA PRO A 6 14.99 22.19 -6.35
C PRO A 6 15.72 20.86 -6.15
N PRO A 7 17.03 20.77 -6.43
CA PRO A 7 17.81 19.57 -6.13
C PRO A 7 17.83 19.25 -4.64
N ALA A 8 17.93 17.97 -4.29
CA ALA A 8 17.86 17.50 -2.92
C ALA A 8 19.25 17.10 -2.40
N ALA A 9 19.66 17.69 -1.27
CA ALA A 9 20.94 17.44 -0.63
C ALA A 9 20.98 16.09 0.13
N ASN A 10 19.85 15.65 0.65
CA ASN A 10 19.74 14.57 1.64
C ASN A 10 18.76 13.44 1.26
N MET A 11 18.36 13.34 -0.01
CA MET A 11 17.34 12.38 -0.45
C MET A 11 17.81 10.94 -0.31
N ARG A 12 17.10 10.11 0.48
CA ARG A 12 17.45 8.69 0.64
C ARG A 12 16.94 7.82 -0.50
N LYS A 13 17.66 6.74 -0.77
CA LYS A 13 17.18 5.61 -1.56
C LYS A 13 16.12 4.84 -0.76
N LEU A 14 15.01 4.48 -1.40
CA LEU A 14 13.97 3.65 -0.80
C LEU A 14 14.36 2.17 -0.91
N TYR A 15 14.10 1.42 0.15
CA TYR A 15 14.25 -0.03 0.19
C TYR A 15 12.89 -0.69 0.39
N TRP A 16 12.66 -1.79 -0.32
CA TRP A 16 11.43 -2.55 -0.15
C TRP A 16 11.32 -3.10 1.27
N ASP A 17 10.09 -3.15 1.77
CA ASP A 17 9.76 -3.60 3.11
C ASP A 17 8.54 -4.50 3.07
N TYR A 18 8.77 -5.79 3.32
CA TYR A 18 7.74 -6.83 3.21
C TYR A 18 6.63 -6.68 4.27
N GLU A 19 6.92 -6.12 5.45
CA GLU A 19 5.89 -5.83 6.46
C GLU A 19 4.92 -4.76 5.91
N LEU A 20 5.46 -3.71 5.30
CA LEU A 20 4.64 -2.64 4.70
C LEU A 20 3.83 -3.11 3.49
N GLU A 21 4.39 -4.01 2.69
CA GLU A 21 3.70 -4.65 1.55
C GLU A 21 2.52 -5.50 2.02
N GLU A 22 2.72 -6.39 3.00
CA GLU A 22 1.66 -7.26 3.52
C GLU A 22 0.49 -6.42 4.08
N MET A 23 0.80 -5.37 4.82
CA MET A 23 -0.21 -4.44 5.34
C MET A 23 -0.96 -3.74 4.20
N ALA A 24 -0.26 -3.32 3.14
CA ALA A 24 -0.89 -2.74 1.96
C ALA A 24 -1.79 -3.75 1.23
N GLU A 25 -1.40 -5.02 1.16
CA GLU A 25 -2.17 -6.10 0.54
C GLU A 25 -3.47 -6.39 1.29
N VAL A 26 -3.37 -6.53 2.62
CA VAL A 26 -4.53 -6.72 3.49
C VAL A 26 -5.54 -5.59 3.30
N TRP A 27 -5.06 -4.35 3.20
CA TRP A 27 -5.92 -3.19 3.01
C TRP A 27 -6.52 -3.11 1.58
N ALA A 28 -5.71 -3.35 0.55
CA ALA A 28 -6.16 -3.35 -0.84
C ALA A 28 -7.32 -4.33 -1.07
N ARG A 29 -7.23 -5.52 -0.47
CA ARG A 29 -8.26 -6.58 -0.55
C ARG A 29 -9.57 -6.22 0.13
N GLN A 30 -9.61 -5.17 0.95
CA GLN A 30 -10.87 -4.69 1.52
C GLN A 30 -11.72 -3.92 0.51
N CYS A 31 -11.18 -3.54 -0.66
CA CYS A 31 -11.90 -2.84 -1.72
C CYS A 31 -12.62 -1.57 -1.21
N GLN A 32 -11.97 -0.81 -0.32
CA GLN A 32 -12.50 0.41 0.27
C GLN A 32 -11.66 1.62 -0.16
N LYS A 33 -12.32 2.67 -0.69
CA LYS A 33 -11.66 3.92 -1.08
C LYS A 33 -11.49 4.82 0.15
N ARG A 34 -10.62 4.42 1.07
CA ARG A 34 -10.18 5.22 2.23
C ARG A 34 -8.79 4.76 2.68
N HIS A 35 -8.12 5.63 3.44
CA HIS A 35 -6.85 5.29 4.05
C HIS A 35 -7.01 4.28 5.20
N ASP A 36 -5.98 3.46 5.42
CA ASP A 36 -5.90 2.55 6.56
C ASP A 36 -5.60 3.32 7.84
N GLU A 37 -6.50 3.28 8.82
CA GLU A 37 -6.34 3.94 10.11
C GLU A 37 -5.28 3.27 11.00
N CYS A 38 -5.06 1.97 10.84
CA CYS A 38 -4.25 1.13 11.74
C CYS A 38 -3.00 0.57 11.05
N ARG A 39 -2.25 1.45 10.38
CA ARG A 39 -1.11 1.09 9.52
C ARG A 39 0.28 1.29 10.13
N ASN A 40 0.39 1.74 11.38
CA ASN A 40 1.68 1.92 12.03
C ASN A 40 2.29 0.57 12.42
N THR A 41 3.62 0.48 12.35
CA THR A 41 4.37 -0.70 12.81
C THR A 41 5.01 -0.42 14.16
N LEU A 42 5.59 -1.45 14.78
CA LEU A 42 6.44 -1.26 15.95
C LEU A 42 7.73 -0.48 15.65
N ARG A 43 8.15 -0.43 14.38
CA ARG A 43 9.39 0.22 13.95
C ARG A 43 9.22 1.71 13.71
N PHE A 44 8.07 2.12 13.16
CA PHE A 44 7.80 3.52 12.84
C PHE A 44 6.32 3.76 12.50
N ASN A 45 5.91 5.02 12.61
CA ASN A 45 4.66 5.49 12.01
C ASN A 45 4.72 5.37 10.49
N VAL A 46 3.57 5.16 9.85
CA VAL A 46 3.47 4.89 8.42
C VAL A 46 2.58 5.90 7.71
N LEU A 47 3.10 6.46 6.62
CA LEU A 47 2.35 7.27 5.67
C LEU A 47 1.84 6.38 4.53
N GLN A 48 0.74 6.75 3.89
CA GLN A 48 0.13 5.92 2.85
C GLN A 48 -0.30 6.75 1.66
N ASN A 49 0.14 6.35 0.47
CA ASN A 49 -0.50 6.74 -0.78
C ASN A 49 -1.54 5.69 -1.19
N MET A 50 -2.63 6.18 -1.76
CA MET A 50 -3.74 5.37 -2.25
C MET A 50 -4.08 5.82 -3.67
N ASP A 51 -4.30 4.86 -4.55
CA ASP A 51 -4.88 5.08 -5.86
C ASP A 51 -6.01 4.08 -6.11
N VAL A 52 -7.16 4.58 -6.52
CA VAL A 52 -8.34 3.76 -6.82
C VAL A 52 -8.89 4.15 -8.17
N ARG A 53 -8.80 3.25 -9.15
CA ARG A 53 -9.17 3.54 -10.53
C ARG A 53 -9.91 2.39 -11.22
N PRO A 54 -10.85 2.67 -12.14
CA PRO A 54 -11.39 1.65 -13.00
C PRO A 54 -10.30 1.08 -13.90
N VAL A 55 -10.34 -0.23 -14.15
CA VAL A 55 -9.39 -0.91 -15.03
C VAL A 55 -9.98 -0.98 -16.44
N ALA A 56 -9.23 -0.46 -17.41
CA ALA A 56 -9.59 -0.60 -18.82
C ALA A 56 -9.22 -2.01 -19.34
N PRO A 57 -9.91 -2.50 -20.39
CA PRO A 57 -9.52 -3.76 -21.03
C PRO A 57 -8.06 -3.72 -21.51
N ARG A 58 -7.35 -4.86 -21.41
CA ARG A 58 -5.97 -5.06 -21.92
C ARG A 58 -4.89 -4.20 -21.26
N VAL A 59 -5.12 -3.74 -20.03
CA VAL A 59 -4.11 -3.06 -19.21
C VAL A 59 -3.38 -4.09 -18.33
N THR A 60 -2.06 -3.94 -18.18
CA THR A 60 -1.25 -4.78 -17.30
C THR A 60 -1.19 -4.20 -15.87
N GLU A 61 -0.92 -5.03 -14.88
CA GLU A 61 -0.72 -4.57 -13.49
C GLU A 61 0.38 -3.50 -13.38
N ALA A 62 1.46 -3.67 -14.14
CA ALA A 62 2.56 -2.71 -14.21
C ALA A 62 2.11 -1.34 -14.76
N GLN A 63 1.23 -1.30 -15.75
CA GLN A 63 0.69 -0.05 -16.28
C GLN A 63 -0.20 0.65 -15.25
N ILE A 64 -1.04 -0.11 -14.52
CA ILE A 64 -1.88 0.45 -13.45
C ILE A 64 -1.01 1.08 -12.36
N LEU A 65 0.06 0.40 -11.96
CA LEU A 65 1.02 0.92 -10.99
C LEU A 65 1.76 2.17 -11.54
N ALA A 66 2.22 2.14 -12.78
CA ALA A 66 2.88 3.27 -13.42
C ALA A 66 1.98 4.50 -13.47
N ASP A 67 0.70 4.32 -13.82
CA ASP A 67 -0.25 5.42 -13.85
C ASP A 67 -0.61 5.95 -12.45
N ALA A 68 -0.58 5.09 -11.42
CA ALA A 68 -0.75 5.50 -10.02
C ALA A 68 0.43 6.35 -9.54
N VAL A 69 1.66 5.87 -9.79
CA VAL A 69 2.89 6.61 -9.47
C VAL A 69 2.94 7.93 -10.24
N GLY A 70 2.62 7.93 -11.53
CA GLY A 70 2.55 9.15 -12.33
C GLY A 70 1.53 10.16 -11.79
N ALA A 71 0.37 9.69 -11.33
CA ALA A 71 -0.62 10.55 -10.68
C ALA A 71 -0.10 11.15 -9.37
N TRP A 72 0.58 10.36 -8.53
CA TRP A 72 1.20 10.87 -7.30
C TRP A 72 2.28 11.91 -7.59
N PHE A 73 3.18 11.63 -8.53
CA PHE A 73 4.27 12.53 -8.88
C PHE A 73 3.82 13.78 -9.64
N SER A 74 2.66 13.77 -10.30
CA SER A 74 2.11 14.99 -10.93
C SER A 74 1.93 16.17 -9.95
N GLY A 75 1.87 15.89 -8.64
CA GLY A 75 1.88 16.91 -7.59
C GLY A 75 3.14 17.78 -7.57
N SER A 76 4.28 17.28 -8.05
CA SER A 76 5.54 18.03 -8.13
C SER A 76 5.44 19.27 -9.01
N ARG A 77 4.55 19.25 -10.01
CA ARG A 77 4.34 20.37 -10.96
C ARG A 77 3.50 21.51 -10.38
N ILE A 78 2.70 21.20 -9.36
CA ILE A 78 1.76 22.14 -8.73
C ILE A 78 2.36 22.69 -7.44
N LEU A 79 3.19 21.91 -6.74
CA LEU A 79 3.86 22.34 -5.53
C LEU A 79 4.92 23.39 -5.86
N SER A 80 4.76 24.61 -5.36
CA SER A 80 5.79 25.61 -5.53
C SER A 80 7.10 25.22 -4.79
N PRO A 81 8.29 25.52 -5.35
CA PRO A 81 9.58 25.18 -4.76
C PRO A 81 9.77 25.65 -3.30
N GLU A 82 9.21 26.81 -2.96
CA GLU A 82 9.30 27.39 -1.62
C GLU A 82 8.66 26.52 -0.54
N TYR A 83 7.69 25.67 -0.90
CA TYR A 83 7.00 24.79 0.04
C TYR A 83 7.76 23.49 0.31
N VAL A 84 8.85 23.21 -0.42
CA VAL A 84 9.73 22.07 -0.12
C VAL A 84 10.36 22.21 1.26
N TRP A 85 10.70 23.43 1.68
CA TRP A 85 11.36 23.69 2.97
C TRP A 85 10.40 23.70 4.17
N SER A 86 9.12 23.93 3.93
CA SER A 86 8.09 24.03 4.98
C SER A 86 6.79 23.41 4.47
N PHE A 87 6.73 22.09 4.46
CA PHE A 87 5.52 21.37 4.08
C PHE A 87 4.37 21.75 5.02
N ARG A 88 3.21 22.06 4.45
CA ARG A 88 1.96 22.17 5.21
C ARG A 88 0.85 21.44 4.48
N PRO A 89 0.04 20.63 5.19
CA PRO A 89 -1.15 20.02 4.58
C PRO A 89 -2.10 21.07 3.98
N SER A 90 -2.21 22.25 4.59
CA SER A 90 -3.02 23.37 4.11
C SER A 90 -2.53 23.94 2.78
N ASN A 91 -1.22 23.92 2.51
CA ASN A 91 -0.65 24.37 1.22
C ASN A 91 -1.08 23.45 0.07
N CYS A 92 -1.54 22.23 0.40
CA CYS A 92 -2.09 21.26 -0.53
C CYS A 92 -3.63 21.29 -0.61
N SER A 93 -4.30 22.23 0.09
CA SER A 93 -5.76 22.30 0.25
C SER A 93 -6.47 23.33 -0.66
N GLY A 94 -5.76 23.87 -1.66
CA GLY A 94 -6.36 24.80 -2.63
C GLY A 94 -7.48 24.15 -3.47
N SER A 95 -8.39 24.98 -3.99
CA SER A 95 -9.64 24.59 -4.68
C SER A 95 -9.48 23.67 -5.90
N GLY A 96 -8.26 23.46 -6.39
CA GLY A 96 -7.92 22.56 -7.50
C GLY A 96 -7.59 21.12 -7.10
N GLY A 97 -7.52 20.80 -5.79
CA GLY A 97 -7.09 19.49 -5.30
C GLY A 97 -5.62 19.23 -5.60
N CYS A 98 -4.75 19.30 -4.60
CA CYS A 98 -3.32 19.18 -4.86
C CYS A 98 -2.84 17.74 -4.66
N ASN A 99 -2.39 17.12 -5.77
CA ASN A 99 -1.64 15.86 -5.74
C ASN A 99 -0.29 16.00 -5.00
N ALA A 100 0.07 17.21 -4.55
CA ALA A 100 1.32 17.47 -3.85
C ALA A 100 1.49 16.65 -2.56
N HIS A 101 0.42 16.31 -1.85
CA HIS A 101 0.53 15.47 -0.65
C HIS A 101 0.91 14.01 -0.99
N TRP A 102 0.53 13.51 -2.17
CA TRP A 102 0.98 12.22 -2.67
C TRP A 102 2.42 12.27 -3.15
N TYR A 103 2.80 13.36 -3.83
CA TYR A 103 4.18 13.62 -4.22
C TYR A 103 5.09 13.71 -3.00
N SER A 104 4.74 14.54 -2.01
CA SER A 104 5.54 14.75 -0.80
C SER A 104 5.67 13.46 0.01
N ALA A 105 4.67 12.58 0.00
CA ALA A 105 4.75 11.27 0.64
C ALA A 105 5.85 10.39 0.02
N ALA A 106 5.95 10.41 -1.32
CA ALA A 106 6.93 9.62 -2.06
C ALA A 106 8.32 10.26 -2.09
N ALA A 107 8.40 11.60 -2.03
CA ALA A 107 9.64 12.37 -2.11
C ALA A 107 10.19 12.80 -0.73
N TRP A 108 9.69 12.23 0.37
CA TRP A 108 10.11 12.63 1.71
C TRP A 108 11.51 12.08 2.05
N ALA A 109 12.50 12.95 2.25
CA ALA A 109 13.92 12.54 2.37
C ALA A 109 14.22 11.63 3.56
N SER A 110 13.47 11.74 4.66
CA SER A 110 13.66 10.87 5.83
C SER A 110 12.95 9.51 5.71
N THR A 111 12.06 9.35 4.73
CA THR A 111 11.43 8.07 4.39
C THR A 111 12.41 7.22 3.60
N TRP A 112 12.59 5.96 4.00
CA TRP A 112 13.56 5.06 3.34
C TRP A 112 13.05 3.62 3.19
N ARG A 113 11.81 3.34 3.64
CA ARG A 113 11.11 2.07 3.48
C ARG A 113 9.82 2.26 2.71
N ILE A 114 9.53 1.35 1.80
CA ILE A 114 8.28 1.32 1.05
C ILE A 114 7.80 -0.12 0.89
N GLY A 115 6.49 -0.33 0.96
CA GLY A 115 5.85 -1.57 0.54
C GLY A 115 4.50 -1.26 -0.07
N CYS A 116 4.22 -1.84 -1.24
CA CYS A 116 3.00 -1.56 -1.99
C CYS A 116 2.29 -2.85 -2.39
N SER A 117 0.98 -2.79 -2.50
CA SER A 117 0.18 -3.87 -3.07
C SER A 117 -1.01 -3.34 -3.86
N GLN A 118 -1.50 -4.19 -4.76
CA GLN A 118 -2.67 -3.93 -5.59
C GLN A 118 -3.69 -5.06 -5.43
N ALA A 119 -4.97 -4.71 -5.41
CA ALA A 119 -6.07 -5.67 -5.51
C ALA A 119 -7.08 -5.23 -6.57
N LEU A 120 -7.57 -6.19 -7.36
CA LEU A 120 -8.61 -5.96 -8.35
C LEU A 120 -9.97 -6.38 -7.78
N CYS A 121 -10.88 -5.42 -7.68
CA CYS A 121 -12.19 -5.60 -7.08
C CYS A 121 -13.29 -5.35 -8.12
N THR A 122 -14.37 -6.12 -8.08
CA THR A 122 -15.56 -5.81 -8.91
C THR A 122 -16.43 -4.76 -8.23
N ALA A 123 -16.80 -3.69 -8.94
CA ALA A 123 -17.58 -2.56 -8.41
C ALA A 123 -19.00 -2.90 -7.89
N LYS A 124 -19.46 -4.15 -8.02
CA LYS A 124 -20.85 -4.57 -7.72
C LYS A 124 -21.07 -5.15 -6.32
N GLN A 125 -20.03 -5.51 -5.59
CA GLN A 125 -20.20 -5.92 -4.19
C GLN A 125 -19.69 -4.81 -3.29
N ARG A 126 -20.59 -4.26 -2.47
CA ARG A 126 -20.18 -3.60 -1.23
C ARG A 126 -19.25 -4.58 -0.54
N SER A 127 -18.01 -4.16 -0.33
CA SER A 127 -16.93 -4.97 0.19
C SER A 127 -17.38 -5.91 1.30
N CYS A 128 -16.86 -7.13 1.22
CA CYS A 128 -17.08 -8.28 2.10
C CYS A 128 -17.45 -7.91 3.54
N ILE A 129 -18.56 -8.49 4.01
CA ILE A 129 -19.06 -8.55 5.39
C ILE A 129 -18.87 -7.22 6.15
N LEU A 130 -19.95 -6.44 6.26
CA LEU A 130 -20.12 -5.54 7.39
C LEU A 130 -19.80 -6.34 8.65
N PHE A 131 -18.61 -6.15 9.23
CA PHE A 131 -18.35 -6.50 10.62
C PHE A 131 -19.27 -5.55 11.38
N ARG A 132 -20.53 -5.96 11.49
CA ARG A 132 -21.58 -5.26 12.22
C ARG A 132 -20.99 -5.16 13.61
N LYS A 133 -20.50 -3.97 13.99
CA LYS A 133 -20.14 -3.67 15.38
C LYS A 133 -21.30 -4.23 16.18
N ARG A 134 -21.07 -5.32 16.93
CA ARG A 134 -22.09 -5.85 17.83
C ARG A 134 -22.51 -4.65 18.64
N ARG A 135 -23.81 -4.33 18.58
CA ARG A 135 -24.40 -3.29 19.44
C ARG A 135 -23.83 -3.52 20.84
N THR A 136 -23.31 -2.46 21.44
CA THR A 136 -22.98 -2.42 22.85
C THR A 136 -24.07 -3.15 23.62
N PRO A 137 -23.76 -4.16 24.46
CA PRO A 137 -24.77 -4.75 25.32
C PRO A 137 -25.36 -3.60 26.15
N LYS A 138 -26.68 -3.41 26.07
CA LYS A 138 -27.37 -2.54 27.00
C LYS A 138 -26.99 -3.01 28.41
N ALA A 139 -26.58 -2.08 29.25
CA ALA A 139 -26.38 -2.35 30.66
C ALA A 139 -27.67 -2.93 31.24
N VAL A 140 -27.62 -4.21 31.62
CA VAL A 140 -28.66 -4.82 32.45
C VAL A 140 -28.27 -4.53 33.89
N SER A 141 -29.03 -3.62 34.49
CA SER A 141 -28.93 -3.27 35.90
C SER A 141 -29.49 -4.42 36.75
N SER A 142 -28.60 -4.99 37.57
CA SER A 142 -28.77 -5.50 38.93
C SER A 142 -29.82 -6.60 39.25
N GLN A 143 -29.31 -7.60 39.99
CA GLN A 143 -29.96 -8.60 40.87
C GLN A 143 -30.27 -9.94 40.18
N ALA A 144 -29.85 -11.12 40.66
CA ALA A 144 -29.18 -11.52 41.89
C ALA A 144 -28.38 -12.84 41.65
N SER A 145 -27.53 -13.18 42.62
CA SER A 145 -26.90 -14.46 43.00
C SER A 145 -27.48 -15.73 42.34
N GLU A 146 -26.72 -16.77 41.98
CA GLU A 146 -25.82 -17.56 42.83
C GLU A 146 -24.80 -18.38 42.01
N ASN A 147 -23.55 -18.39 42.51
CA ASN A 147 -22.61 -19.51 42.58
C ASN A 147 -22.22 -20.31 41.31
N LEU A 148 -20.98 -20.08 40.83
CA LEU A 148 -19.94 -21.11 40.97
C LEU A 148 -18.53 -20.50 40.85
N THR A 149 -17.86 -20.34 41.99
CA THR A 149 -16.43 -20.08 42.09
C THR A 149 -15.64 -21.37 41.82
N ARG A 150 -14.63 -21.28 40.94
CA ARG A 150 -13.36 -22.04 40.99
C ARG A 150 -12.34 -21.27 40.13
N SER A 151 -11.30 -20.72 40.76
CA SER A 151 -9.92 -21.28 40.78
C SER A 151 -9.25 -21.11 39.41
N THR A 152 -8.09 -20.50 39.20
CA THR A 152 -6.89 -20.31 40.03
C THR A 152 -5.89 -19.46 39.22
N THR A 153 -5.08 -18.67 39.94
CA THR A 153 -3.65 -18.33 39.66
C THR A 153 -3.15 -18.12 38.22
N SER A 154 -2.76 -16.88 37.94
CA SER A 154 -1.54 -16.47 37.19
C SER A 154 -1.00 -17.42 36.12
N GLU A 155 -1.42 -17.21 34.86
CA GLU A 155 -0.63 -17.58 33.68
C GLU A 155 -0.66 -16.47 32.64
N ASN A 156 0.53 -16.19 32.10
CA ASN A 156 0.82 -15.16 31.11
C ASN A 156 0.00 -15.35 29.83
N ILE A 157 -0.57 -14.26 29.33
CA ILE A 157 -1.35 -14.20 28.07
C ILE A 157 -0.50 -14.53 26.81
N LEU A 158 0.80 -14.75 26.95
CA LEU A 158 1.75 -14.99 25.85
C LEU A 158 1.87 -16.44 25.35
N LEU A 159 0.93 -17.34 25.66
CA LEU A 159 0.95 -18.73 25.12
C LEU A 159 -0.30 -19.08 24.30
N ARG A 160 -0.61 -18.26 23.28
CA ARG A 160 -1.50 -18.66 22.18
C ARG A 160 -0.92 -18.31 20.81
N THR A 161 0.21 -18.90 20.49
CA THR A 161 0.67 -19.07 19.10
C THR A 161 1.13 -20.51 18.86
N ASN A 162 0.24 -21.47 19.09
CA ASN A 162 0.37 -22.80 18.47
C ASN A 162 -0.54 -22.87 17.25
N TYR A 163 -0.10 -22.22 16.17
CA TYR A 163 -0.42 -22.61 14.80
C TYR A 163 0.89 -22.71 14.00
N MET A 164 1.75 -23.65 14.42
CA MET A 164 2.52 -24.42 13.45
C MET A 164 1.51 -25.25 12.66
N SER A 165 1.20 -24.90 11.42
CA SER A 165 0.54 -25.83 10.51
C SER A 165 1.60 -26.82 10.01
N THR A 166 1.65 -27.98 10.63
CA THR A 166 2.07 -29.22 9.98
C THR A 166 1.03 -29.56 8.90
N ALA A 167 1.02 -28.81 7.80
CA ALA A 167 0.31 -29.17 6.59
C ALA A 167 1.35 -29.72 5.62
N LYS A 168 1.37 -31.04 5.41
CA LYS A 168 2.08 -31.64 4.28
C LYS A 168 1.50 -31.01 3.01
N GLN A 169 2.24 -30.09 2.40
CA GLN A 169 1.90 -29.60 1.06
C GLN A 169 1.95 -30.80 0.11
N LYS A 170 0.84 -31.05 -0.60
CA LYS A 170 0.87 -32.01 -1.71
C LYS A 170 1.77 -31.43 -2.81
N PRO A 171 2.62 -32.25 -3.47
CA PRO A 171 3.42 -31.76 -4.58
C PRO A 171 2.53 -31.22 -5.69
N PHE A 172 2.95 -30.12 -6.32
CA PHE A 172 2.31 -29.61 -7.54
C PHE A 172 2.32 -30.68 -8.63
N GLU A 173 1.14 -31.04 -9.15
CA GLU A 173 1.04 -31.94 -10.30
C GLU A 173 1.50 -31.20 -11.57
N ASN A 174 2.54 -31.74 -12.21
CA ASN A 174 2.97 -31.33 -13.54
C ASN A 174 1.91 -31.77 -14.56
N PHE A 175 1.23 -30.78 -15.17
CA PHE A 175 0.20 -30.98 -16.21
C PHE A 175 0.76 -31.35 -17.59
N ASP A 176 1.97 -31.92 -17.67
CA ASP A 176 2.66 -32.11 -18.95
C ASP A 176 2.36 -33.42 -19.67
N LYS A 177 1.45 -34.26 -19.16
CA LYS A 177 0.99 -35.46 -19.87
C LYS A 177 -0.48 -35.74 -19.63
N THR A 178 -1.35 -35.08 -20.40
CA THR A 178 -2.67 -35.63 -20.70
C THR A 178 -2.92 -35.66 -22.20
N THR A 179 -3.19 -36.87 -22.65
CA THR A 179 -3.47 -37.34 -24.01
C THR A 179 -4.60 -36.58 -24.69
N LYS A 180 -4.44 -36.31 -25.99
CA LYS A 180 -5.44 -35.74 -26.90
C LYS A 180 -6.79 -36.48 -26.77
N SER A 181 -7.76 -35.84 -26.15
CA SER A 181 -9.19 -36.19 -26.23
C SER A 181 -9.91 -35.08 -26.98
N SER A 182 -10.68 -35.45 -28.00
CA SER A 182 -11.30 -34.59 -29.02
C SER A 182 -12.52 -33.78 -28.53
N ARG A 183 -12.51 -33.30 -27.29
CA ARG A 183 -13.55 -32.42 -26.75
C ARG A 183 -12.90 -31.17 -26.18
N GLY A 184 -12.96 -30.08 -26.94
CA GLY A 184 -12.42 -28.77 -26.57
C GLY A 184 -13.02 -28.24 -25.26
N SER A 185 -12.24 -27.35 -24.62
CA SER A 185 -12.53 -26.75 -23.32
C SER A 185 -13.89 -26.03 -23.26
N PRO A 186 -14.65 -26.16 -22.16
CA PRO A 186 -16.00 -25.62 -22.05
C PRO A 186 -16.03 -24.12 -21.67
N ILE A 187 -15.35 -23.26 -22.45
CA ILE A 187 -15.45 -21.79 -22.30
C ILE A 187 -16.31 -21.13 -23.38
N HIS A 188 -16.81 -21.87 -24.38
CA HIS A 188 -17.76 -21.32 -25.34
C HIS A 188 -18.74 -22.40 -25.84
N ARG A 189 -19.91 -22.48 -25.20
CA ARG A 189 -21.10 -23.07 -25.83
C ARG A 189 -22.36 -22.43 -25.27
N GLY A 190 -22.99 -21.63 -26.12
CA GLY A 190 -24.25 -20.94 -25.83
C GLY A 190 -24.55 -19.92 -26.90
N MET A 191 -24.77 -20.36 -28.14
CA MET A 191 -25.71 -19.67 -29.02
C MET A 191 -27.08 -20.28 -28.76
N ALA A 192 -27.94 -19.49 -28.12
CA ALA A 192 -29.39 -19.60 -28.17
C ALA A 192 -29.93 -18.16 -28.09
N GLU A 193 -30.88 -17.86 -28.96
CA GLU A 193 -31.28 -16.52 -29.41
C GLU A 193 -31.97 -15.64 -28.35
N GLU A 194 -31.85 -14.33 -28.60
CA GLU A 194 -32.71 -13.22 -28.23
C GLU A 194 -33.33 -13.13 -26.82
N ARG A 195 -32.69 -12.29 -25.99
CA ARG A 195 -33.28 -11.10 -25.37
C ARG A 195 -32.13 -10.20 -24.94
N ASP A 196 -32.02 -9.03 -25.58
CA ASP A 196 -30.94 -8.06 -25.35
C ASP A 196 -31.06 -7.41 -23.96
N ASN A 197 -30.67 -8.16 -22.93
CA ASN A 197 -30.27 -7.62 -21.64
C ASN A 197 -28.75 -7.55 -21.68
N LYS A 198 -28.21 -6.46 -22.24
CA LYS A 198 -26.79 -6.09 -22.12
C LYS A 198 -26.34 -6.26 -20.66
N ARG A 199 -25.79 -7.42 -20.32
CA ARG A 199 -25.05 -7.63 -19.08
C ARG A 199 -23.86 -6.70 -19.18
N ARG A 200 -23.97 -5.49 -18.61
CA ARG A 200 -22.83 -4.58 -18.45
C ARG A 200 -21.74 -5.39 -17.76
N GLU A 201 -20.62 -5.59 -18.45
CA GLU A 201 -19.45 -6.27 -17.90
C GLU A 201 -19.14 -5.68 -16.51
N PRO A 202 -18.76 -6.54 -15.54
CA PRO A 202 -18.42 -6.05 -14.21
C PRO A 202 -17.26 -5.07 -14.34
N ARG A 203 -17.47 -3.83 -13.90
CA ARG A 203 -16.40 -2.82 -13.83
C ARG A 203 -15.39 -3.27 -12.78
N ILE A 204 -14.21 -3.68 -13.23
CA ILE A 204 -13.07 -3.97 -12.37
C ILE A 204 -12.47 -2.64 -11.93
N VAL A 205 -12.14 -2.54 -10.64
CA VAL A 205 -11.52 -1.38 -10.01
C VAL A 205 -10.25 -1.86 -9.32
N ALA A 206 -9.13 -1.26 -9.66
CA ALA A 206 -7.87 -1.49 -8.97
C ALA A 206 -7.79 -0.62 -7.73
N TYR A 207 -7.39 -1.22 -6.61
CA TYR A 207 -7.07 -0.57 -5.35
C TYR A 207 -5.57 -0.76 -5.11
N THR A 208 -4.80 0.31 -5.29
CA THR A 208 -3.35 0.32 -5.09
C THR A 208 -3.03 1.11 -3.84
N PHE A 209 -2.28 0.51 -2.93
CA PHE A 209 -1.81 1.17 -1.71
C PHE A 209 -0.31 1.02 -1.60
N CYS A 210 0.38 2.11 -1.26
CA CYS A 210 1.79 2.13 -0.92
C CYS A 210 1.95 2.72 0.48
N ASN A 211 2.60 1.96 1.35
CA ASN A 211 2.94 2.35 2.71
C ASN A 211 4.41 2.78 2.77
N TYR A 212 4.68 3.89 3.46
CA TYR A 212 5.96 4.57 3.52
C TYR A 212 6.42 4.73 4.96
N GLY A 213 7.69 4.40 5.23
CA GLY A 213 8.26 4.37 6.55
C GLY A 213 9.68 4.96 6.64
N PRO A 214 10.00 5.69 7.71
CA PRO A 214 9.09 6.35 8.66
C PRO A 214 8.13 7.32 7.96
N ALA A 215 7.01 7.67 8.61
CA ALA A 215 6.01 8.56 8.04
C ALA A 215 6.57 9.96 7.76
N GLY A 216 6.32 10.44 6.54
CA GLY A 216 6.57 11.83 6.13
C GLY A 216 5.34 12.72 6.28
N ASN A 217 5.28 13.78 5.46
CA ASN A 217 4.20 14.77 5.46
C ASN A 217 3.95 15.40 6.84
N ILE A 218 5.03 15.65 7.57
CA ILE A 218 4.97 16.26 8.90
C ILE A 218 4.83 17.77 8.72
N ASP A 219 3.81 18.36 9.33
CA ASP A 219 3.54 19.79 9.23
C ASP A 219 4.71 20.62 9.76
N GLY A 220 5.14 21.61 8.98
CA GLY A 220 6.27 22.48 9.28
C GLY A 220 7.65 21.90 8.98
N PHE A 221 7.76 20.61 8.60
CA PHE A 221 9.03 20.00 8.24
C PHE A 221 9.29 20.08 6.73
N PRO A 222 10.57 20.10 6.29
CA PRO A 222 10.89 20.05 4.88
C PRO A 222 10.56 18.67 4.29
N ILE A 223 10.08 18.64 3.04
CA ILE A 223 9.97 17.39 2.27
C ILE A 223 11.36 16.78 2.09
N TYR A 224 12.31 17.61 1.71
CA TYR A 224 13.74 17.31 1.65
C TYR A 224 14.53 18.62 1.77
N GLU A 225 15.84 18.53 1.99
CA GLU A 225 16.69 19.72 2.08
C GLU A 225 17.14 20.16 0.67
N PRO A 226 16.81 21.39 0.22
CA PRO A 226 17.30 21.92 -1.03
C PRO A 226 18.81 22.14 -0.98
N GLY A 227 19.52 21.68 -1.99
CA GLY A 227 20.96 21.87 -2.11
C GLY A 227 21.59 20.95 -3.14
N PRO A 228 22.90 21.07 -3.40
CA PRO A 228 23.59 20.20 -4.35
C PRO A 228 23.35 18.73 -4.01
N THR A 229 23.08 17.92 -5.03
CA THR A 229 22.75 16.51 -4.86
C THR A 229 23.78 15.78 -3.99
N CYS A 230 23.32 15.01 -3.02
CA CYS A 230 24.16 14.29 -2.05
C CYS A 230 25.07 15.15 -1.16
N SER A 231 24.93 16.48 -1.14
CA SER A 231 25.79 17.34 -0.31
C SER A 231 25.54 17.19 1.18
N ASN A 232 24.41 16.61 1.60
CA ASN A 232 24.08 16.38 3.01
C ASN A 232 23.44 15.01 3.24
N CYS A 233 24.09 13.94 2.77
CA CYS A 233 23.58 12.60 3.01
C CYS A 233 23.47 12.27 4.52
N PRO A 234 22.33 11.74 5.00
CA PRO A 234 22.14 11.42 6.41
C PRO A 234 23.16 10.41 6.96
N SER A 235 23.34 10.37 8.28
CA SER A 235 24.24 9.42 8.93
C SER A 235 23.92 7.96 8.57
N GLY A 236 24.97 7.16 8.33
CA GLY A 236 24.85 5.77 7.90
C GLY A 236 24.49 5.60 6.42
N THR A 237 24.57 6.66 5.62
CA THR A 237 24.36 6.62 4.17
C THR A 237 25.51 7.29 3.42
N GLN A 238 25.61 7.00 2.12
CA GLN A 238 26.54 7.61 1.18
C GLN A 238 25.82 7.91 -0.14
N CYS A 239 26.36 8.81 -0.96
CA CYS A 239 25.82 9.01 -2.30
C CYS A 239 25.95 7.70 -3.11
N ASP A 240 24.84 7.23 -3.66
CA ASP A 240 24.77 6.04 -4.51
C ASP A 240 25.61 6.26 -5.77
N ILE A 241 26.51 5.30 -6.03
CA ILE A 241 27.42 5.32 -7.19
C ILE A 241 26.94 4.39 -8.30
N GLY A 242 25.96 3.54 -8.01
CA GLY A 242 25.39 2.56 -8.92
C GLY A 242 24.38 3.20 -9.87
N THR A 243 23.20 2.60 -9.94
CA THR A 243 22.11 2.97 -10.86
C THR A 243 21.34 4.21 -10.40
N HIS A 244 21.35 4.51 -9.10
CA HIS A 244 20.52 5.56 -8.49
C HIS A 244 21.33 6.79 -8.11
N ARG A 245 22.20 7.25 -9.03
CA ARG A 245 23.08 8.40 -8.83
C ARG A 245 22.28 9.61 -8.37
N GLY A 246 22.62 10.11 -7.19
CA GLY A 246 21.98 11.25 -6.56
C GLY A 246 21.03 10.94 -5.40
N LEU A 247 20.90 9.66 -5.04
CA LEU A 247 20.24 9.24 -3.80
C LEU A 247 21.29 8.83 -2.76
N CYS A 248 20.97 9.04 -1.49
CA CYS A 248 21.74 8.57 -0.34
C CYS A 248 21.34 7.12 -0.03
N SER A 249 22.22 6.18 -0.36
CA SER A 249 22.07 4.75 -0.14
C SER A 249 22.77 4.31 1.15
N LEU A 250 22.35 3.18 1.73
CA LEU A 250 22.98 2.62 2.91
C LEU A 250 24.45 2.27 2.64
N LEU A 251 25.30 2.40 3.67
CA LEU A 251 26.67 1.91 3.60
C LEU A 251 26.67 0.41 3.28
N GLY A 252 27.43 0.02 2.24
CA GLY A 252 27.48 -1.38 1.80
C GLY A 252 26.28 -1.86 0.98
N ASP A 253 25.46 -0.94 0.45
CA ASP A 253 24.39 -1.28 -0.50
C ASP A 253 24.94 -2.21 -1.62
N PRO A 254 24.29 -3.36 -1.89
CA PRO A 254 24.75 -4.30 -2.91
C PRO A 254 24.91 -3.70 -4.31
N GLU A 255 24.12 -2.69 -4.67
CA GLU A 255 24.20 -2.00 -5.96
C GLU A 255 25.41 -1.07 -6.08
N ASN A 256 26.05 -0.74 -4.95
CA ASN A 256 27.28 0.07 -4.91
C ASN A 256 28.56 -0.78 -4.94
N LYS A 257 28.46 -2.10 -5.15
CA LYS A 257 29.64 -2.95 -5.35
C LYS A 257 30.04 -2.92 -6.82
N SER A 258 31.15 -2.23 -7.10
CA SER A 258 31.85 -2.21 -8.40
C SER A 258 32.57 -3.52 -8.67
#